data_AF-A0A7Y2TP10-F1
#
_entry.id   AF-A0A7Y2TP10-F1
#
_cell.length_a   1.000
_cell.length_b   1.000
_cell.length_c   1.000
_cell.angle_alpha   90.00
_cell.angle_beta   90.00
_cell.angle_gamma   90.00
#
_symmetry.space_group_name_H-M   'P 1'
#
loop_
_entity.id
_entity.type
_entity.pdbx_description
1 polymer ?
#
loop_
_entity_poly.entity_id
_entity_poly.type
_entity_poly.pdbx_seq_one_letter_code
_entity_poly.pdbx_strand_id
1 'polypeptide(L)'
;MWRLSVRSSAPLDDYPEPLLIDWGGAQRWLRGEHEREALESLARAGGGHVGLFRGGDRRGEVRPALGAVEQELHRRLKQAFDPDGILNPGRLYGWM
;
A
#
# COMPACT_ATOMS: atom_id res chain seq x y z
N MET A 1 10.91 -5.59 -0.70
CA MET A 1 10.89 -4.58 0.38
C MET A 1 9.49 -4.02 0.47
N TRP A 2 8.88 -4.18 1.64
CA TRP A 2 7.50 -3.85 1.94
C TRP A 2 7.46 -2.60 2.79
N ARG A 3 6.41 -1.80 2.59
CA ARG A 3 6.13 -0.59 3.37
C ARG A 3 4.74 -0.71 3.95
N LEU A 4 4.65 -0.63 5.27
CA LEU A 4 3.40 -0.62 6.01
C LEU A 4 3.19 0.81 6.54
N SER A 5 2.00 1.35 6.30
CA SER A 5 1.51 2.60 6.87
C SER A 5 0.44 2.26 7.88
N VAL A 6 0.64 2.62 9.14
CA VAL A 6 -0.11 2.14 10.30
C VAL A 6 -0.15 3.24 11.36
N ARG A 7 -0.95 3.09 12.42
CA ARG A 7 -0.93 4.05 13.53
C ARG A 7 0.44 4.04 14.21
N SER A 8 0.94 5.22 14.59
CA SER A 8 2.19 5.34 15.37
C SER A 8 2.17 4.53 16.65
N SER A 9 0.99 4.33 17.25
CA SER A 9 0.78 3.57 18.48
C SER A 9 0.55 2.07 18.27
N ALA A 10 0.54 1.57 17.03
CA ALA A 10 0.28 0.16 16.80
C ALA A 10 1.44 -0.71 17.35
N PRO A 11 1.15 -1.85 18.02
CA PRO A 11 2.17 -2.73 18.60
C PRO A 11 3.20 -3.23 17.59
N LEU A 12 4.35 -3.69 18.09
CA LEU A 12 5.47 -4.19 17.29
C LEU A 12 5.67 -5.71 17.40
N ASP A 13 5.01 -6.39 18.34
CA ASP A 13 5.31 -7.77 18.72
C ASP A 13 5.16 -8.77 17.56
N ASP A 14 4.24 -8.51 16.64
CA ASP A 14 3.91 -9.41 15.53
C ASP A 14 4.70 -9.12 14.24
N TYR A 15 5.62 -8.14 14.26
CA TYR A 15 6.38 -7.78 13.06
C TYR A 15 7.61 -8.67 12.89
N PRO A 16 7.83 -9.27 11.71
CA PRO A 16 9.04 -10.03 11.45
C PRO A 16 10.27 -9.13 11.40
N GLU A 17 11.43 -9.66 11.79
CA GLU A 17 12.72 -8.97 11.66
C GLU A 17 13.42 -9.31 10.33
N PRO A 18 14.27 -8.42 9.78
CA PRO A 18 14.59 -7.09 10.28
C PRO A 18 13.51 -6.06 9.95
N LEU A 19 13.10 -5.31 10.98
CA LEU A 19 12.13 -4.23 10.91
C LEU A 19 12.83 -2.86 11.06
N LEU A 20 12.54 -1.94 10.15
CA LEU A 20 12.90 -0.52 10.29
C LEU A 20 11.64 0.30 10.54
N ILE A 21 11.67 1.15 11.57
CA ILE A 21 10.59 2.06 11.94
C ILE A 21 10.97 3.48 11.53
N ASP A 22 10.02 4.20 10.94
CA ASP A 22 10.17 5.55 10.42
C ASP A 22 8.89 6.37 10.66
N TRP A 23 8.90 7.65 10.30
CA TRP A 23 7.76 8.58 10.34
C TRP A 23 7.03 8.59 11.70
N GLY A 24 7.81 8.70 12.79
CA GLY A 24 7.27 8.75 14.15
C GLY A 24 6.49 7.48 14.54
N GLY A 25 6.89 6.31 14.03
CA GLY A 25 6.26 5.02 14.34
C GLY A 25 5.16 4.58 13.37
N ALA A 26 4.71 5.50 12.50
CA ALA A 26 3.61 5.24 11.57
C ALA A 26 4.04 4.52 10.29
N GLN A 27 5.34 4.45 10.02
CA GLN A 27 5.89 3.78 8.84
C GLN A 27 6.80 2.62 9.27
N ARG A 28 6.57 1.44 8.69
CA ARG A 28 7.32 0.22 8.95
C ARG A 28 7.83 -0.38 7.65
N TRP A 29 9.10 -0.76 7.65
CA TRP A 29 9.78 -1.31 6.50
C TRP A 29 10.24 -2.73 6.80
N LEU A 30 9.82 -3.67 5.95
CA LEU A 30 10.22 -5.08 6.03
C LEU A 30 10.97 -5.48 4.76
N ARG A 31 12.11 -6.16 4.94
CA ARG A 31 12.91 -6.72 3.85
C ARG A 31 12.64 -8.22 3.73
N GLY A 32 12.82 -8.77 2.53
CA GLY A 32 12.67 -10.19 2.25
C GLY A 32 11.35 -10.55 1.57
N GLU A 33 11.15 -11.86 1.42
CA GLU A 33 9.93 -12.47 0.92
C GLU A 33 8.98 -12.70 2.09
N HIS A 34 7.75 -12.26 1.91
CA HIS A 34 6.69 -12.36 2.90
C HIS A 34 5.40 -12.65 2.16
N GLU A 35 4.51 -13.39 2.80
CA GLU A 35 3.18 -13.59 2.28
C GLU A 35 2.40 -12.26 2.35
N ARG A 36 1.83 -11.84 1.21
CA ARG A 36 1.10 -10.58 1.11
C ARG A 36 -0.07 -10.54 2.09
N GLU A 37 -0.84 -11.62 2.20
CA GLU A 37 -2.02 -11.71 3.05
C GLU A 37 -1.68 -11.54 4.54
N ALA A 38 -0.58 -12.14 4.99
CA ALA A 38 -0.07 -11.98 6.36
C ALA A 38 0.28 -10.50 6.64
N LEU A 39 1.00 -9.84 5.73
CA LEU A 39 1.35 -8.43 5.90
C LEU A 39 0.14 -7.48 5.81
N GLU A 40 -0.84 -7.80 4.97
CA GLU A 40 -2.09 -7.04 4.90
C GLU A 40 -2.87 -7.16 6.21
N SER A 41 -2.94 -8.36 6.78
CA SER A 41 -3.60 -8.58 8.08
C SER A 41 -2.91 -7.80 9.19
N LEU A 42 -1.56 -7.83 9.22
CA LEU A 42 -0.75 -7.08 10.17
C LEU A 42 -0.96 -5.55 10.04
N ALA A 43 -1.00 -5.05 8.80
CA ALA A 43 -1.25 -3.63 8.55
C ALA A 43 -2.67 -3.23 8.95
N ARG A 44 -3.69 -4.06 8.64
CA ARG A 44 -5.08 -3.83 9.04
C ARG A 44 -5.23 -3.81 10.56
N ALA A 45 -4.59 -4.73 11.28
CA ALA A 45 -4.56 -4.73 12.75
C ALA A 45 -3.90 -3.44 13.29
N GLY A 46 -2.85 -2.96 12.62
CA GLY A 46 -2.23 -1.66 12.89
C GLY A 46 -3.05 -0.44 12.48
N GLY A 47 -4.23 -0.62 11.89
CA GLY A 47 -5.12 0.45 11.42
C GLY A 47 -4.68 1.09 10.11
N GLY A 48 -4.05 0.34 9.21
CA GLY A 48 -3.63 0.86 7.91
C GLY A 48 -3.40 -0.22 6.86
N HIS A 49 -2.40 -0.02 6.00
CA HIS A 49 -2.20 -0.80 4.77
C HIS A 49 -0.73 -1.11 4.49
N VAL A 50 -0.50 -2.13 3.67
CA VAL A 50 0.83 -2.54 3.19
C VAL A 50 0.91 -2.42 1.67
N GLY A 51 2.11 -2.13 1.16
CA GLY A 51 2.42 -2.23 -0.26
C GLY A 51 3.83 -2.72 -0.52
N LEU A 52 4.02 -3.43 -1.63
CA LEU A 52 5.34 -3.86 -2.08
C LEU A 52 6.07 -2.66 -2.73
N PHE A 53 6.94 -2.01 -1.96
CA PHE A 53 7.62 -0.80 -2.40
C PHE A 53 8.70 -1.09 -3.47
N ARG A 54 9.55 -2.10 -3.25
CA ARG A 54 10.63 -2.49 -4.17
C ARG A 54 10.73 -4.00 -4.32
N GLY A 55 11.00 -4.48 -5.53
CA GLY A 55 11.07 -5.91 -5.89
C GLY A 55 9.72 -6.47 -6.38
N GLY A 56 9.66 -7.79 -6.53
CA GLY A 56 8.50 -8.56 -7.01
C GLY A 56 8.10 -8.31 -8.46
N ASP A 57 7.03 -8.97 -8.89
CA ASP A 57 6.40 -8.70 -10.18
C ASP A 57 5.66 -7.36 -10.15
N ARG A 58 6.07 -6.45 -11.04
CA ARG A 58 5.50 -5.10 -11.16
C ARG A 58 4.55 -4.95 -12.34
N ARG A 59 4.23 -6.06 -13.01
CA ARG A 59 3.29 -6.10 -14.14
C ARG A 59 1.83 -6.11 -13.68
N GLY A 60 1.55 -6.46 -12.42
CA GLY A 60 0.22 -6.45 -11.81
C GLY A 60 -0.02 -5.28 -10.83
N GLU A 61 -1.19 -5.28 -10.19
CA GLU A 61 -1.55 -4.28 -9.18
C GLU A 61 -0.66 -4.43 -7.91
N VAL A 62 0.24 -3.48 -7.74
CA VAL A 62 1.19 -3.46 -6.62
C VAL A 62 0.53 -2.93 -5.33
N ARG A 63 -0.60 -2.21 -5.48
CA ARG A 63 -1.35 -1.62 -4.36
C ARG A 63 -2.47 -2.57 -3.90
N PRO A 64 -2.85 -2.52 -2.62
CA PRO A 64 -4.01 -3.25 -2.14
C PRO A 64 -5.28 -2.77 -2.87
N ALA A 65 -6.23 -3.67 -3.05
CA ALA A 65 -7.51 -3.34 -3.66
C ALA A 65 -8.24 -2.29 -2.82
N LEU A 66 -8.78 -1.27 -3.48
CA LEU A 66 -9.60 -0.25 -2.84
C LEU A 66 -11.04 -0.73 -2.70
N GLY A 67 -11.74 -0.28 -1.65
CA GLY A 67 -13.18 -0.44 -1.56
C GLY A 67 -13.90 0.35 -2.65
N ALA A 68 -15.16 -0.02 -2.96
CA ALA A 68 -15.92 0.60 -4.06
C ALA A 68 -16.03 2.13 -3.95
N VAL A 69 -16.20 2.66 -2.73
CA VAL A 69 -16.28 4.10 -2.47
C VAL A 69 -14.95 4.81 -2.76
N GLU A 70 -13.83 4.20 -2.34
CA GLU A 70 -12.50 4.73 -2.58
C GLU A 70 -12.14 4.71 -4.07
N GLN A 71 -12.52 3.64 -4.79
CA GLN A 71 -12.35 3.55 -6.24
C GLN A 71 -13.09 4.68 -6.97
N GLU A 72 -14.36 4.91 -6.63
CA GLU A 72 -15.15 5.98 -7.24
C GLU A 72 -14.58 7.36 -6.93
N LEU A 73 -14.11 7.61 -5.71
CA LEU A 73 -13.44 8.85 -5.34
C LEU A 73 -12.16 9.05 -6.15
N HIS A 74 -11.32 8.01 -6.27
CA HIS A 74 -10.09 8.05 -7.06
C HIS A 74 -10.37 8.34 -8.54
N ARG A 75 -11.41 7.72 -9.12
CA ARG A 75 -11.83 7.97 -10.50
C ARG A 75 -12.23 9.43 -10.73
N ARG A 76 -13.05 9.99 -9.82
CA ARG A 76 -13.46 11.41 -9.88
C ARG A 76 -12.28 12.37 -9.77
N LEU A 77 -11.35 12.09 -8.85
CA LEU A 77 -10.14 12.89 -8.70
C LEU A 77 -9.30 12.85 -9.98
N LYS A 78 -9.08 11.68 -10.56
CA LYS A 78 -8.34 11.57 -11.82
C LYS A 78 -8.99 12.32 -12.97
N GLN A 79 -10.29 12.18 -13.13
CA GLN A 79 -11.01 12.87 -14.21
C GLN A 79 -10.96 14.39 -14.04
N ALA A 80 -10.97 14.90 -12.81
CA ALA A 80 -10.85 16.34 -12.54
C ALA A 80 -9.45 16.90 -12.82
N PHE A 81 -8.39 16.13 -12.53
CA PHE A 81 -7.01 16.58 -12.69
C PHE A 81 -6.38 16.24 -14.05
N ASP A 82 -6.86 15.20 -14.71
CA ASP A 82 -6.35 14.69 -15.99
C ASP A 82 -7.52 14.19 -16.85
N PRO A 83 -8.36 15.11 -17.36
CA PRO A 83 -9.55 14.76 -18.14
C PRO A 83 -9.22 14.05 -19.45
N ASP A 84 -8.04 14.32 -20.02
CA ASP A 84 -7.55 13.70 -21.26
C ASP A 84 -6.77 12.40 -21.02
N GLY A 85 -6.52 12.02 -19.77
CA GLY A 85 -5.87 10.76 -19.40
C GLY A 85 -4.39 10.66 -19.77
N ILE A 86 -3.67 11.77 -19.95
CA ILE A 86 -2.28 11.78 -20.42
C ILE A 86 -1.28 11.35 -19.34
N LEU A 87 -1.62 11.49 -18.06
CA LEU A 87 -0.71 11.26 -16.94
C LEU A 87 -0.76 9.79 -16.49
N ASN A 88 0.17 8.98 -16.97
CA ASN A 88 0.37 7.59 -16.56
C ASN A 88 -0.88 6.68 -16.73
N PRO A 89 -1.42 6.54 -17.95
CA PRO A 89 -2.58 5.67 -18.21
C PRO A 89 -2.29 4.22 -17.77
N GLY A 90 -3.26 3.57 -17.13
CA GLY A 90 -3.15 2.18 -16.67
C GLY A 90 -2.14 1.94 -15.53
N ARG A 91 -1.58 3.01 -14.94
CA ARG A 91 -0.64 2.89 -13.82
C ARG A 91 -1.39 2.99 -12.49
N LEU A 92 -0.91 2.26 -11.48
CA LEU A 92 -1.50 2.08 -10.14
C LEU A 92 -2.68 1.11 -10.11
N TYR A 93 -3.68 1.35 -10.94
CA TYR A 93 -4.87 0.50 -11.06
C TYR A 93 -5.16 0.22 -12.53
N GLY A 94 -5.40 -1.05 -12.88
CA GLY A 94 -5.66 -1.43 -14.27
C GLY A 94 -7.04 -0.99 -14.76
N TRP A 95 -7.95 -0.69 -13.83
CA TRP A 95 -9.31 -0.20 -14.09
C TRP A 95 -9.40 1.31 -14.36
N MET A 96 -8.25 2.00 -14.43
CA MET A 96 -8.13 3.45 -14.46
C MET A 96 -7.31 3.92 -15.67
#